data_AF-A0A9W8Q008-F1
#
_entry.id   AF-A0A9W8Q008-F1
#
_cell.length_a   1.000
_cell.length_b   1.000
_cell.length_c   1.000
_cell.angle_alpha   90.00
_cell.angle_beta   90.00
_cell.angle_gamma   90.00
#
_symmetry.space_group_name_H-M   'P 1'
#
loop_
_entity.id
_entity.type
_entity.pdbx_description
1 polymer ?
#
loop_
_entity_poly.entity_id
_entity_poly.type
_entity_poly.pdbx_seq_one_letter_code
_entity_poly.pdbx_strand_id
1 'polypeptide(L)'
;MHMEQDWPKIRDCVYKRLQAHEATRSHTTAITLMKRGYAQNPRLNPITIYISLGIESNEVEWEDVTRDIKTHLKNIEWGNLHVHMEHGLCKSYMLRMMPPMGLEGVTETVVERARYNHQEYRVEMRPGDDIAATWRSWDGVPAACATMGCWIEFQQRSGPDKWHKGALTNYQVARPAFEGYNVCLDTTLSRYGDGRALTKAQYERIKIYLKEVPAICNSHLEEVDERGFQFRYRDKCSALMESPSRLKHDFSMKCLEEDRTAHKSDPILEPLFELADLLEDIDEKITIKAEFFENHSSDVHRVLFCSGNRVGRDRNALDWAVLGIGARNGQNTLLPGVLPPGPPGFLNCRCGNGPSCFQVNGVKLKGPSPGLTIRSMEQGTQLWKGGSSTGITQGKFSRYRSLCRAEGRMSLEWPIFGGGICSVGGSPDKSFADAGDGGAAVFDSEGRVVGLLTRGQKAWRDAKGYAFVTPIEDVFKDIIDSTEGDIQAVRIAED
;
A
#
# COMPACT_ATOMS: atom_id res chain seq x y z
N MET A 1 -1.90 27.34 23.52
CA MET A 1 -2.76 26.28 22.97
C MET A 1 -1.87 25.35 22.14
N HIS A 2 -1.57 24.15 22.66
CA HIS A 2 -0.60 23.23 22.06
C HIS A 2 -1.35 22.09 21.36
N MET A 3 -1.72 22.30 20.08
CA MET A 3 -2.49 21.34 19.27
C MET A 3 -1.95 19.91 19.35
N GLU A 4 -0.63 19.76 19.40
CA GLU A 4 0.02 18.45 19.51
C GLU A 4 -0.32 17.71 20.81
N GLN A 5 -0.31 18.41 21.94
CA GLN A 5 -0.62 17.83 23.25
C GLN A 5 -2.13 17.57 23.40
N ASP A 6 -2.95 18.39 22.76
CA ASP A 6 -4.40 18.36 22.91
C ASP A 6 -5.10 17.46 21.88
N TRP A 7 -4.47 17.19 20.72
CA TRP A 7 -5.05 16.39 19.64
C TRP A 7 -5.55 15.01 20.09
N PRO A 8 -4.82 14.22 20.90
CA PRO A 8 -5.34 12.95 21.40
C PRO A 8 -6.67 13.11 22.16
N LYS A 9 -6.77 14.14 23.02
CA LYS A 9 -7.99 14.43 23.79
C LYS A 9 -9.14 14.86 22.87
N ILE A 10 -8.86 15.72 21.90
CA ILE A 10 -9.83 16.20 20.91
C ILE A 10 -10.37 15.02 20.09
N ARG A 11 -9.48 14.21 19.51
CA ARG A 11 -9.84 13.04 18.70
C ARG A 11 -10.67 12.03 19.49
N ASP A 12 -10.27 11.75 20.73
CA ASP A 12 -11.00 10.81 21.59
C ASP A 12 -12.37 11.37 22.00
N CYS A 13 -12.48 12.69 22.23
CA CYS A 13 -13.76 13.37 22.44
C CYS A 13 -14.67 13.22 21.22
N VAL A 14 -14.16 13.54 20.02
CA VAL A 14 -14.91 13.39 18.75
C VAL A 14 -15.39 11.95 18.57
N TYR A 15 -14.50 10.97 18.75
CA TYR A 15 -14.86 9.56 18.64
C TYR A 15 -15.96 9.16 19.64
N LYS A 16 -15.86 9.60 20.90
CA LYS A 16 -16.90 9.34 21.93
C LYS A 16 -18.24 9.98 21.59
N ARG A 17 -18.28 11.10 20.88
CA ARG A 17 -19.54 11.69 20.40
C ARG A 17 -20.09 10.89 19.23
N LEU A 18 -19.26 10.53 18.25
CA LEU A 18 -19.67 9.66 17.14
C LEU A 18 -20.25 8.31 17.62
N GLN A 19 -19.72 7.72 18.69
CA GLN A 19 -20.28 6.48 19.25
C GLN A 19 -21.58 6.67 20.04
N ALA A 20 -21.87 7.89 20.51
CA ALA A 20 -23.08 8.17 21.28
C ALA A 20 -24.33 8.21 20.40
N HIS A 21 -24.21 8.69 19.15
CA HIS A 21 -25.31 8.82 18.20
C HIS A 21 -25.49 7.55 17.36
N GLU A 22 -26.74 7.09 17.23
CA GLU A 22 -27.07 5.87 16.46
C GLU A 22 -26.63 5.97 14.99
N ALA A 23 -26.87 7.13 14.35
CA ALA A 23 -26.46 7.40 12.98
C ALA A 23 -24.99 7.13 12.66
N THR A 24 -24.09 7.28 13.64
CA THR A 24 -22.63 7.20 13.43
C THR A 24 -21.95 6.11 14.25
N ARG A 25 -22.68 5.48 15.19
CA ARG A 25 -22.18 4.40 16.05
C ARG A 25 -21.66 3.25 15.22
N SER A 26 -20.46 2.75 15.55
CA SER A 26 -19.78 1.68 14.82
C SER A 26 -19.45 1.94 13.34
N HIS A 27 -19.83 3.08 12.76
CA HIS A 27 -19.59 3.40 11.35
C HIS A 27 -18.32 4.24 11.11
N THR A 28 -17.61 4.67 12.16
CA THR A 28 -16.37 5.44 12.00
C THR A 28 -15.30 4.65 11.24
N THR A 29 -14.77 5.24 10.18
CA THR A 29 -13.67 4.67 9.38
C THR A 29 -12.39 5.48 9.52
N ALA A 30 -12.46 6.80 9.69
CA ALA A 30 -11.29 7.61 10.05
C ALA A 30 -11.63 8.91 10.79
N ILE A 31 -10.70 9.38 11.61
CA ILE A 31 -10.66 10.72 12.22
C ILE A 31 -9.23 11.25 12.07
N THR A 32 -9.08 12.30 11.27
CA THR A 32 -7.78 12.88 10.89
C THR A 32 -7.81 14.40 11.02
N LEU A 33 -6.70 15.00 11.46
CA LEU A 33 -6.52 16.45 11.45
C LEU A 33 -5.84 16.88 10.15
N MET A 34 -6.50 17.68 9.31
CA MET A 34 -5.96 18.08 8.01
C MET A 34 -6.47 19.44 7.54
N LYS A 35 -5.86 19.96 6.47
CA LYS A 35 -6.35 21.12 5.71
C LYS A 35 -7.03 20.60 4.44
N ARG A 36 -8.30 20.94 4.20
CA ARG A 36 -9.12 20.37 3.09
C ARG A 36 -8.99 21.11 1.76
N GLY A 37 -8.57 22.38 1.78
CA GLY A 37 -8.46 23.21 0.59
C GLY A 37 -7.06 23.23 -0.01
N TYR A 38 -6.95 23.73 -1.24
CA TYR A 38 -5.67 23.98 -1.93
C TYR A 38 -5.07 25.35 -1.57
N ALA A 39 -5.87 26.25 -0.99
CA ALA A 39 -5.43 27.59 -0.64
C ALA A 39 -4.35 27.55 0.45
N GLN A 40 -3.25 28.29 0.25
CA GLN A 40 -2.21 28.43 1.27
C GLN A 40 -2.69 29.30 2.44
N ASN A 41 -3.63 30.21 2.20
CA ASN A 41 -4.20 31.09 3.21
C ASN A 41 -4.98 30.28 4.28
N PRO A 42 -4.55 30.28 5.56
CA PRO A 42 -5.23 29.53 6.62
C PRO A 42 -6.68 29.95 6.87
N ARG A 43 -7.07 31.19 6.54
CA ARG A 43 -8.47 31.63 6.64
C ARG A 43 -9.37 31.00 5.57
N LEU A 44 -8.81 30.71 4.40
CA LEU A 44 -9.49 30.05 3.28
C LEU A 44 -9.31 28.52 3.31
N ASN A 45 -8.40 28.03 4.14
CA ASN A 45 -8.07 26.63 4.30
C ASN A 45 -7.77 26.29 5.77
N PRO A 46 -8.80 26.34 6.62
CA PRO A 46 -8.64 26.15 8.06
C PRO A 46 -8.29 24.70 8.39
N ILE A 47 -7.66 24.53 9.55
CA ILE A 47 -7.45 23.20 10.14
C ILE A 47 -8.83 22.59 10.43
N THR A 48 -9.02 21.38 9.92
CA THR A 48 -10.29 20.66 9.94
C THR A 48 -10.10 19.29 10.58
N ILE A 49 -10.98 18.96 11.51
CA ILE A 49 -11.22 17.59 11.96
C ILE A 49 -12.04 16.92 10.87
N TYR A 50 -11.35 16.10 10.07
CA TYR A 50 -11.95 15.28 9.04
C TYR A 50 -12.43 13.97 9.65
N ILE A 51 -13.70 13.67 9.46
CA ILE A 51 -14.36 12.45 9.93
C ILE A 51 -14.86 11.70 8.70
N SER A 52 -14.48 10.43 8.61
CA SER A 52 -14.95 9.52 7.59
C SER A 52 -15.81 8.43 8.21
N LEU A 53 -16.92 8.13 7.54
CA LEU A 53 -17.92 7.17 7.98
C LEU A 53 -18.21 6.15 6.87
N GLY A 54 -18.55 4.92 7.25
CA GLY A 54 -19.02 3.90 6.30
C GLY A 54 -20.29 4.31 5.59
N ILE A 55 -20.59 3.68 4.45
CA ILE A 55 -21.77 3.99 3.62
C ILE A 55 -23.10 3.75 4.36
N GLU A 56 -23.10 2.86 5.35
CA GLU A 56 -24.27 2.51 6.17
C GLU A 56 -24.61 3.56 7.25
N SER A 57 -23.79 4.61 7.41
CA SER A 57 -24.09 5.69 8.36
C SER A 57 -25.22 6.58 7.86
N ASN A 58 -26.16 6.97 8.73
CA ASN A 58 -27.29 7.81 8.33
C ASN A 58 -26.88 9.29 8.17
N GLU A 59 -26.63 9.73 6.92
CA GLU A 59 -26.22 11.11 6.60
C GLU A 59 -27.23 12.17 7.04
N VAL A 60 -28.54 11.84 7.08
CA VAL A 60 -29.62 12.79 7.43
C VAL A 60 -29.45 13.35 8.83
N GLU A 61 -28.92 12.55 9.77
CA GLU A 61 -28.77 12.92 11.17
C GLU A 61 -27.40 13.55 11.50
N TRP A 62 -26.47 13.64 10.54
CA TRP A 62 -25.11 14.12 10.80
C TRP A 62 -25.03 15.57 11.25
N GLU A 63 -26.04 16.39 10.94
CA GLU A 63 -26.07 17.78 11.40
C GLU A 63 -26.14 17.85 12.93
N ASP A 64 -26.98 17.01 13.54
CA ASP A 64 -27.14 16.93 15.00
C ASP A 64 -25.86 16.42 15.66
N VAL A 65 -25.24 15.38 15.07
CA VAL A 65 -23.95 14.85 15.52
C VAL A 65 -22.85 15.93 15.43
N THR A 66 -22.81 16.69 14.34
CA THR A 66 -21.84 17.78 14.14
C THR A 66 -22.05 18.89 15.16
N ARG A 67 -23.31 19.23 15.47
CA ARG A 67 -23.66 20.25 16.46
C ARG A 67 -23.23 19.84 17.86
N ASP A 68 -23.44 18.58 18.22
CA ASP A 68 -22.99 17.99 19.48
C ASP A 68 -21.46 18.03 19.62
N ILE A 69 -20.74 17.59 18.58
CA ILE A 69 -19.26 17.67 18.54
C ILE A 69 -18.79 19.11 18.74
N LYS A 70 -19.31 20.07 17.96
CA LYS A 70 -18.91 21.48 18.06
C LYS A 70 -19.20 22.08 19.44
N THR A 71 -20.32 21.71 20.06
CA THR A 71 -20.67 22.17 21.41
C THR A 71 -19.66 21.68 22.43
N HIS A 72 -19.29 20.39 22.38
CA HIS A 72 -18.27 19.83 23.26
C HIS A 72 -16.89 20.43 23.00
N LEU A 73 -16.50 20.65 21.73
CA LEU A 73 -15.24 21.31 21.39
C LEU A 73 -15.16 22.73 21.94
N LYS A 74 -16.26 23.50 21.92
CA LYS A 74 -16.32 24.82 22.57
C LYS A 74 -16.06 24.73 24.07
N ASN A 75 -16.65 23.74 24.74
CA ASN A 75 -16.49 23.54 26.19
C ASN A 75 -15.07 23.16 26.61
N ILE A 76 -14.26 22.62 25.69
CA ILE A 76 -12.84 22.29 25.93
C ILE A 76 -11.88 23.28 25.26
N GLU A 77 -12.32 24.51 24.97
CA GLU A 77 -11.53 25.61 24.37
C GLU A 77 -11.07 25.40 22.91
N TRP A 78 -11.64 24.41 22.21
CA TRP A 78 -11.32 24.07 20.82
C TRP A 78 -12.45 24.38 19.82
N GLY A 79 -13.36 25.28 20.19
CA GLY A 79 -14.55 25.63 19.40
C GLY A 79 -14.30 26.24 18.02
N ASN A 80 -13.06 26.67 17.75
CA ASN A 80 -12.65 27.26 16.47
C ASN A 80 -12.25 26.21 15.41
N LEU A 81 -12.18 24.93 15.77
CA LEU A 81 -11.87 23.86 14.83
C LEU A 81 -13.05 23.58 13.90
N HIS A 82 -12.76 23.46 12.61
CA HIS A 82 -13.75 23.04 11.63
C HIS A 82 -13.97 21.52 11.75
N VAL A 83 -15.22 21.09 11.61
CA VAL A 83 -15.60 19.67 11.60
C VAL A 83 -16.23 19.39 10.25
N HIS A 84 -15.77 18.33 9.60
CA HIS A 84 -16.31 17.84 8.34
C HIS A 84 -16.54 16.34 8.42
N MET A 85 -17.71 15.89 7.95
CA MET A 85 -18.10 14.50 7.87
C MET A 85 -18.38 14.15 6.40
N GLU A 86 -17.92 12.98 5.97
CA GLU A 86 -18.28 12.40 4.67
C GLU A 86 -18.23 10.88 4.72
N HIS A 87 -18.89 10.25 3.75
CA HIS A 87 -18.72 8.83 3.52
C HIS A 87 -17.35 8.53 2.93
N GLY A 88 -16.68 7.52 3.47
CA GLY A 88 -15.37 7.08 3.01
C GLY A 88 -14.93 5.79 3.69
N LEU A 89 -14.19 4.98 2.95
CA LEU A 89 -13.54 3.78 3.46
C LEU A 89 -12.02 3.98 3.40
N CYS A 90 -11.31 3.41 4.37
CA CYS A 90 -9.86 3.28 4.25
C CYS A 90 -9.55 2.36 3.06
N LYS A 91 -8.76 2.88 2.11
CA LYS A 91 -8.30 2.16 0.94
C LYS A 91 -7.20 1.20 1.36
N SER A 92 -7.42 -0.09 1.13
CA SER A 92 -6.33 -1.07 1.10
C SER A 92 -5.39 -0.71 -0.05
N TYR A 93 -4.09 -0.64 0.23
CA TYR A 93 -3.08 -0.45 -0.81
C TYR A 93 -2.60 -1.78 -1.41
N MET A 94 -3.40 -2.83 -1.29
CA MET A 94 -3.27 -4.05 -2.09
C MET A 94 -3.80 -3.80 -3.51
N LEU A 95 -3.01 -4.14 -4.52
CA LEU A 95 -3.48 -4.14 -5.90
C LEU A 95 -4.26 -5.43 -6.16
N ARG A 96 -5.56 -5.27 -6.37
CA ARG A 96 -6.44 -6.31 -6.87
C ARG A 96 -6.74 -5.99 -8.31
N MET A 97 -6.10 -6.71 -9.22
CA MET A 97 -6.56 -6.76 -10.61
C MET A 97 -7.37 -8.05 -10.73
N MET A 98 -8.53 -7.98 -11.38
CA MET A 98 -9.10 -9.22 -11.89
C MET A 98 -8.14 -9.73 -12.98
N PRO A 99 -7.95 -11.05 -13.11
CA PRO A 99 -7.37 -11.57 -14.33
C PRO A 99 -8.22 -11.04 -15.49
N PRO A 100 -7.62 -10.74 -16.65
CA PRO A 100 -8.37 -10.27 -17.81
C PRO A 100 -9.38 -11.35 -18.25
N MET A 101 -10.57 -11.32 -17.65
CA MET A 101 -11.64 -12.27 -17.94
C MET A 101 -12.30 -11.85 -19.23
N GLY A 102 -11.70 -12.17 -20.39
CA GLY A 102 -12.34 -12.24 -21.71
C GLY A 102 -13.20 -11.05 -22.18
N LEU A 103 -13.20 -9.92 -21.46
CA LEU A 103 -14.03 -8.77 -21.72
C LEU A 103 -13.18 -7.80 -22.52
N GLU A 104 -13.33 -7.92 -23.83
CA GLU A 104 -12.93 -6.91 -24.80
C GLU A 104 -13.29 -5.51 -24.28
N GLY A 105 -12.29 -4.62 -24.20
CA GLY A 105 -12.56 -3.19 -24.05
C GLY A 105 -12.27 -2.55 -22.68
N VAL A 106 -11.37 -3.09 -21.86
CA VAL A 106 -10.74 -2.22 -20.85
C VAL A 106 -9.90 -1.19 -21.63
N THR A 107 -10.28 0.07 -21.54
CA THR A 107 -9.48 1.20 -22.04
C THR A 107 -8.24 1.33 -21.17
N GLU A 108 -7.30 0.41 -21.40
CA GLU A 108 -5.99 0.41 -20.77
C GLU A 108 -5.29 1.71 -21.18
N THR A 109 -4.80 2.47 -20.21
CA THR A 109 -4.01 3.64 -20.57
C THR A 109 -2.72 3.13 -21.22
N VAL A 110 -2.31 3.70 -22.35
CA VAL A 110 -1.01 3.41 -23.01
C VAL A 110 0.15 3.37 -22.01
N VAL A 111 0.03 4.18 -20.94
CA VAL A 111 0.99 4.25 -19.82
C VAL A 111 1.04 2.98 -18.97
N GLU A 112 -0.10 2.34 -18.68
CA GLU A 112 -0.15 1.08 -17.94
C GLU A 112 0.44 -0.05 -18.78
N ARG A 113 0.03 -0.20 -20.05
CA ARG A 113 0.62 -1.18 -20.98
C ARG A 113 2.14 -1.03 -21.09
N ALA A 114 2.62 0.19 -21.36
CA ALA A 114 4.05 0.46 -21.46
C ALA A 114 4.80 0.07 -20.18
N ARG A 115 4.24 0.38 -19.00
CA ARG A 115 4.90 0.02 -17.73
C ARG A 115 5.06 -1.50 -17.56
N TYR A 116 4.03 -2.29 -17.85
CA TYR A 116 4.08 -3.74 -17.64
C TYR A 116 4.85 -4.47 -18.75
N ASN A 117 4.86 -3.95 -19.97
CA ASN A 117 5.60 -4.51 -21.10
C ASN A 117 7.10 -4.28 -20.97
N HIS A 118 7.52 -3.13 -20.44
CA HIS A 118 8.93 -2.79 -20.28
C HIS A 118 9.56 -3.29 -18.97
N GLN A 119 8.78 -3.87 -18.04
CA GLN A 119 9.35 -4.41 -16.81
C GLN A 119 10.15 -5.68 -17.10
N GLU A 120 11.48 -5.59 -17.02
CA GLU A 120 12.38 -6.74 -17.10
C GLU A 120 12.23 -7.63 -15.86
N TYR A 121 12.19 -8.94 -16.11
CA TYR A 121 12.23 -9.93 -15.05
C TYR A 121 13.66 -10.13 -14.60
N ARG A 122 13.87 -10.10 -13.28
CA ARG A 122 15.20 -10.18 -12.67
C ARG A 122 15.22 -11.21 -11.57
N VAL A 123 16.35 -11.88 -11.41
CA VAL A 123 16.55 -12.82 -10.30
C VAL A 123 16.67 -12.08 -8.96
N GLU A 124 17.27 -10.89 -8.95
CA GLU A 124 17.36 -10.08 -7.73
C GLU A 124 16.03 -9.41 -7.38
N MET A 125 15.66 -9.44 -6.10
CA MET A 125 14.49 -8.70 -5.59
C MET A 125 14.93 -7.45 -4.82
N ARG A 126 14.29 -6.32 -5.12
CA ARG A 126 14.66 -4.99 -4.63
C ARG A 126 13.51 -4.32 -3.87
N PRO A 127 13.81 -3.37 -2.96
CA PRO A 127 12.80 -2.49 -2.38
C PRO A 127 11.96 -1.83 -3.47
N GLY A 128 10.63 -1.92 -3.36
CA GLY A 128 9.69 -1.41 -4.37
C GLY A 128 9.25 -2.44 -5.41
N ASP A 129 9.83 -3.64 -5.44
CA ASP A 129 9.37 -4.72 -6.33
C ASP A 129 8.02 -5.24 -5.90
N ASP A 130 7.23 -5.71 -6.86
CA ASP A 130 5.96 -6.34 -6.51
C ASP A 130 6.12 -7.75 -5.98
N ILE A 131 5.19 -8.11 -5.11
CA ILE A 131 5.13 -9.42 -4.49
C ILE A 131 3.68 -9.83 -4.22
N ALA A 132 3.40 -11.13 -4.33
CA ALA A 132 2.08 -11.72 -4.08
C ALA A 132 2.21 -13.15 -3.53
N ALA A 133 1.11 -13.65 -2.98
CA ALA A 133 0.97 -15.08 -2.70
C ALA A 133 0.87 -15.87 -4.01
N THR A 134 1.40 -17.09 -4.03
CA THR A 134 1.25 -18.00 -5.18
C THR A 134 -0.15 -18.60 -5.29
N TRP A 135 -0.93 -18.54 -4.21
CA TRP A 135 -2.25 -19.13 -4.12
C TRP A 135 -3.28 -18.41 -5.01
N ARG A 136 -4.17 -19.19 -5.63
CA ARG A 136 -5.33 -18.73 -6.40
C ARG A 136 -6.61 -19.10 -5.68
N SER A 137 -7.63 -18.25 -5.75
CA SER A 137 -8.97 -18.60 -5.23
C SER A 137 -9.56 -19.80 -5.95
N TRP A 138 -10.57 -20.43 -5.34
CA TRP A 138 -11.32 -21.52 -5.97
C TRP A 138 -11.94 -21.09 -7.31
N ASP A 139 -12.25 -19.80 -7.46
CA ASP A 139 -12.74 -19.20 -8.70
C ASP A 139 -11.61 -18.83 -9.69
N GLY A 140 -10.37 -19.27 -9.44
CA GLY A 140 -9.21 -19.02 -10.28
C GLY A 140 -8.66 -17.59 -10.21
N VAL A 141 -9.13 -16.78 -9.26
CA VAL A 141 -8.71 -15.38 -9.12
C VAL A 141 -7.34 -15.32 -8.43
N PRO A 142 -6.32 -14.66 -9.02
CA PRO A 142 -5.03 -14.50 -8.39
C PRO A 142 -5.12 -13.69 -7.10
N ALA A 143 -4.19 -13.97 -6.17
CA ALA A 143 -4.04 -13.16 -4.97
C ALA A 143 -3.72 -11.70 -5.31
N ALA A 144 -4.12 -10.80 -4.40
CA ALA A 144 -3.74 -9.40 -4.49
C ALA A 144 -2.20 -9.28 -4.40
N CYS A 145 -1.61 -8.36 -5.17
CA CYS A 145 -0.18 -8.06 -5.09
C CYS A 145 0.06 -6.70 -4.44
N ALA A 146 1.22 -6.52 -3.83
CA ALA A 146 1.65 -5.19 -3.39
C ALA A 146 3.17 -5.05 -3.50
N THR A 147 3.84 -4.47 -2.51
CA THR A 147 5.24 -4.08 -2.58
C THR A 147 6.09 -4.81 -1.53
N MET A 148 7.27 -5.28 -1.95
CA MET A 148 8.37 -5.62 -1.07
C MET A 148 8.99 -4.34 -0.51
N GLY A 149 8.98 -4.20 0.82
CA GLY A 149 9.41 -2.99 1.49
C GLY A 149 10.91 -2.80 1.51
N CYS A 150 11.60 -3.70 2.22
CA CYS A 150 13.06 -3.71 2.33
C CYS A 150 13.55 -5.06 2.83
N TRP A 151 14.86 -5.28 2.74
CA TRP A 151 15.53 -6.40 3.39
C TRP A 151 15.82 -6.06 4.85
N ILE A 152 15.54 -7.01 5.73
CA ILE A 152 15.89 -6.96 7.15
C ILE A 152 16.80 -8.12 7.51
N GLU A 153 17.50 -7.97 8.62
CA GLU A 153 18.23 -9.05 9.28
C GLU A 153 17.70 -9.24 10.69
N PHE A 154 17.73 -10.48 11.16
CA PHE A 154 17.31 -10.85 12.51
C PHE A 154 18.22 -11.91 13.12
N GLN A 155 18.38 -11.86 14.45
CA GLN A 155 19.14 -12.84 15.23
C GLN A 155 18.21 -13.77 15.99
N GLN A 156 18.56 -15.06 16.01
CA GLN A 156 17.82 -16.08 16.75
C GLN A 156 18.46 -16.32 18.11
N ARG A 157 17.64 -16.69 19.11
CA ARG A 157 18.13 -17.13 20.41
C ARG A 157 19.09 -18.32 20.32
N SER A 158 18.85 -19.24 19.40
CA SER A 158 19.70 -20.42 19.17
C SER A 158 21.03 -20.10 18.47
N GLY A 159 21.20 -18.89 17.93
CA GLY A 159 22.39 -18.46 17.21
C GLY A 159 22.56 -16.95 17.33
N PRO A 160 22.86 -16.41 18.53
CA PRO A 160 22.86 -14.98 18.79
C PRO A 160 23.91 -14.22 17.97
N ASP A 161 24.97 -14.89 17.51
CA ASP A 161 26.02 -14.29 16.68
C ASP A 161 25.70 -14.31 15.18
N LYS A 162 24.59 -14.95 14.77
CA LYS A 162 24.24 -15.14 13.36
C LYS A 162 23.05 -14.29 12.95
N TRP A 163 23.28 -13.39 11.99
CA TRP A 163 22.22 -12.66 11.31
C TRP A 163 21.61 -13.50 10.19
N HIS A 164 20.29 -13.59 10.19
CA HIS A 164 19.49 -14.20 9.13
C HIS A 164 18.77 -13.08 8.39
N LYS A 165 18.82 -13.11 7.06
CA LYS A 165 18.20 -12.09 6.23
C LYS A 165 16.81 -12.54 5.75
N GLY A 166 15.89 -11.59 5.60
CA GLY A 166 14.52 -11.82 5.14
C GLY A 166 13.91 -10.56 4.52
N ALA A 167 12.90 -10.72 3.67
CA ALA A 167 12.21 -9.60 3.04
C ALA A 167 11.00 -9.16 3.88
N LEU A 168 10.87 -7.86 4.15
CA LEU A 168 9.77 -7.28 4.90
C LEU A 168 8.69 -6.73 3.95
N THR A 169 7.43 -7.06 4.23
CA THR A 169 6.23 -6.51 3.56
C THR A 169 5.04 -6.46 4.53
N ASN A 170 3.83 -6.12 4.09
CA ASN A 170 2.62 -6.19 4.92
C ASN A 170 2.10 -7.64 5.07
N TYR A 171 1.43 -7.91 6.19
CA TYR A 171 0.72 -9.18 6.38
C TYR A 171 -0.40 -9.34 5.36
N GLN A 172 -1.13 -8.27 5.01
CA GLN A 172 -2.19 -8.35 3.99
C GLN A 172 -1.71 -8.84 2.61
N VAL A 173 -0.41 -8.76 2.32
CA VAL A 173 0.20 -9.31 1.10
C VAL A 173 0.43 -10.82 1.21
N ALA A 174 0.85 -11.27 2.39
CA ALA A 174 1.09 -12.67 2.70
C ALA A 174 -0.19 -13.44 3.08
N ARG A 175 -1.23 -12.74 3.55
CA ARG A 175 -2.50 -13.29 4.01
C ARG A 175 -3.12 -14.28 3.02
N PRO A 176 -3.14 -14.02 1.69
CA PRO A 176 -3.70 -14.96 0.72
C PRO A 176 -2.93 -16.28 0.57
N ALA A 177 -1.69 -16.36 1.05
CA ALA A 177 -0.89 -17.58 0.96
C ALA A 177 -1.28 -18.64 2.02
N PHE A 178 -2.07 -18.26 3.03
CA PHE A 178 -2.50 -19.19 4.08
C PHE A 178 -3.79 -19.93 3.69
N GLU A 179 -3.82 -21.22 4.01
CA GLU A 179 -5.01 -22.06 3.82
C GLU A 179 -6.20 -21.50 4.61
N GLY A 180 -7.35 -21.38 3.94
CA GLY A 180 -8.55 -20.76 4.50
C GLY A 180 -8.81 -19.33 4.03
N TYR A 181 -7.89 -18.75 3.24
CA TYR A 181 -8.16 -17.50 2.55
C TYR A 181 -9.24 -17.67 1.49
N ASN A 182 -10.14 -16.70 1.41
CA ASN A 182 -11.16 -16.65 0.38
C ASN A 182 -11.53 -15.22 0.02
N VAL A 183 -11.89 -15.01 -1.24
CA VAL A 183 -12.38 -13.74 -1.78
C VAL A 183 -13.67 -14.01 -2.53
N CYS A 184 -14.64 -13.12 -2.37
CA CYS A 184 -15.85 -13.16 -3.18
C CYS A 184 -15.93 -11.92 -4.06
N LEU A 185 -16.58 -12.06 -5.21
CA LEU A 185 -16.95 -10.93 -6.03
C LEU A 185 -18.06 -10.16 -5.32
N ASP A 186 -17.83 -8.88 -4.99
CA ASP A 186 -18.87 -8.04 -4.43
C ASP A 186 -19.83 -7.58 -5.54
N THR A 187 -20.92 -8.32 -5.69
CA THR A 187 -22.01 -7.99 -6.61
C THR A 187 -23.09 -7.11 -5.97
N THR A 188 -22.98 -6.82 -4.66
CA THR A 188 -23.99 -6.03 -3.93
C THR A 188 -23.95 -4.55 -4.28
N LEU A 189 -22.81 -4.06 -4.79
CA LEU A 189 -22.70 -2.74 -5.40
C LEU A 189 -23.43 -2.63 -6.75
N SER A 190 -24.17 -3.63 -7.24
CA SER A 190 -24.95 -3.52 -8.48
C SER A 190 -26.18 -2.60 -8.37
N ARG A 191 -26.49 -2.11 -7.17
CA ARG A 191 -27.59 -1.16 -6.90
C ARG A 191 -27.15 -0.10 -5.90
N TYR A 192 -27.67 1.12 -6.04
CA TYR A 192 -27.62 2.12 -4.97
C TYR A 192 -28.35 1.57 -3.72
N GLY A 193 -28.08 2.11 -2.52
CA GLY A 193 -28.83 1.80 -1.30
C GLY A 193 -30.34 2.09 -1.39
N ASP A 194 -30.79 2.76 -2.46
CA ASP A 194 -32.19 3.00 -2.82
C ASP A 194 -32.75 2.06 -3.91
N GLY A 195 -31.98 1.05 -4.35
CA GLY A 195 -32.40 0.03 -5.31
C GLY A 195 -32.21 0.37 -6.79
N ARG A 196 -31.69 1.56 -7.16
CA ARG A 196 -31.46 1.91 -8.58
C ARG A 196 -30.29 1.14 -9.19
N ALA A 197 -30.45 0.68 -10.44
CA ALA A 197 -29.41 0.02 -11.21
C ALA A 197 -28.35 1.03 -11.70
N LEU A 198 -27.09 0.60 -11.77
CA LEU A 198 -25.98 1.43 -12.24
C LEU A 198 -25.90 1.46 -13.77
N THR A 199 -25.49 2.60 -14.33
CA THR A 199 -25.23 2.72 -15.77
C THR A 199 -24.00 1.92 -16.18
N LYS A 200 -23.86 1.55 -17.46
CA LYS A 200 -22.67 0.84 -17.99
C LYS A 200 -21.34 1.54 -17.65
N ALA A 201 -21.28 2.87 -17.74
CA ALA A 201 -20.08 3.64 -17.34
C ALA A 201 -19.83 3.65 -15.82
N GLN A 202 -20.87 3.48 -15.00
CA GLN A 202 -20.74 3.33 -13.55
C GLN A 202 -20.42 1.88 -13.16
N TYR A 203 -20.93 0.90 -13.90
CA TYR A 203 -20.59 -0.51 -13.79
C TYR A 203 -19.11 -0.75 -14.18
N GLU A 204 -18.61 -0.10 -15.23
CA GLU A 204 -17.19 -0.12 -15.59
C GLU A 204 -16.30 0.63 -14.58
N ARG A 205 -16.86 1.58 -13.82
CA ARG A 205 -16.18 2.21 -12.66
C ARG A 205 -16.26 1.36 -11.39
N ILE A 206 -17.31 0.56 -11.25
CA ILE A 206 -17.48 -0.47 -10.23
C ILE A 206 -16.79 -1.70 -10.78
N LYS A 207 -15.46 -1.62 -10.84
CA LYS A 207 -14.60 -2.81 -10.82
C LYS A 207 -15.25 -3.76 -9.83
N ILE A 208 -15.63 -4.97 -10.26
CA ILE A 208 -16.17 -5.96 -9.33
C ILE A 208 -15.11 -6.12 -8.25
N TYR A 209 -15.33 -5.51 -7.09
CA TYR A 209 -14.32 -5.45 -6.07
C TYR A 209 -14.32 -6.82 -5.43
N LEU A 210 -13.16 -7.49 -5.48
CA LEU A 210 -12.94 -8.66 -4.66
C LEU A 210 -13.06 -8.20 -3.21
N LYS A 211 -14.14 -8.61 -2.56
CA LYS A 211 -14.34 -8.44 -1.14
C LYS A 211 -13.65 -9.60 -0.45
N GLU A 212 -12.73 -9.28 0.44
CA GLU A 212 -12.18 -10.29 1.32
C GLU A 212 -13.30 -10.81 2.21
N VAL A 213 -13.42 -12.13 2.24
CA VAL A 213 -14.29 -12.83 3.16
C VAL A 213 -13.49 -13.08 4.43
N PRO A 214 -14.12 -13.11 5.61
CA PRO A 214 -13.48 -13.63 6.81
C PRO A 214 -12.82 -14.98 6.54
N ALA A 215 -11.76 -15.29 7.28
CA ALA A 215 -11.11 -16.59 7.20
C ALA A 215 -12.13 -17.72 7.38
N ILE A 216 -11.94 -18.83 6.67
CA ILE A 216 -12.77 -20.03 6.88
C ILE A 216 -12.59 -20.49 8.33
N CYS A 217 -13.70 -20.76 9.02
CA CYS A 217 -13.69 -21.21 10.42
C CYS A 217 -12.89 -22.52 10.56
N ASN A 218 -12.03 -22.59 11.58
CA ASN A 218 -11.05 -23.63 11.88
C ASN A 218 -9.97 -23.82 10.80
N SER A 219 -9.71 -22.81 9.97
CA SER A 219 -8.60 -22.83 9.02
C SER A 219 -7.29 -22.34 9.64
N HIS A 220 -6.16 -22.66 9.00
CA HIS A 220 -4.85 -22.13 9.39
C HIS A 220 -4.83 -20.59 9.34
N LEU A 221 -5.50 -19.98 8.35
CA LEU A 221 -5.60 -18.53 8.25
C LEU A 221 -6.32 -17.91 9.45
N GLU A 222 -7.35 -18.54 10.00
CA GLU A 222 -8.06 -18.00 11.18
C GLU A 222 -7.10 -17.89 12.39
N GLU A 223 -6.31 -18.93 12.64
CA GLU A 223 -5.29 -18.92 13.70
C GLU A 223 -4.24 -17.82 13.46
N VAL A 224 -3.78 -17.67 12.21
CA VAL A 224 -2.77 -16.66 11.83
C VAL A 224 -3.36 -15.25 11.90
N ASP A 225 -4.61 -15.02 11.50
CA ASP A 225 -5.30 -13.74 11.60
C ASP A 225 -5.41 -13.30 13.08
N GLU A 226 -5.62 -14.23 14.00
CA GLU A 226 -5.72 -13.96 15.43
C GLU A 226 -4.37 -13.73 16.11
N ARG A 227 -3.40 -14.62 15.87
CA ARG A 227 -2.17 -14.73 16.68
C ARG A 227 -0.90 -14.33 15.93
N GLY A 228 -0.97 -14.20 14.62
CA GLY A 228 0.19 -14.15 13.73
C GLY A 228 0.80 -15.53 13.50
N PHE A 229 1.79 -15.59 12.61
CA PHE A 229 2.54 -16.82 12.33
C PHE A 229 3.92 -16.74 12.95
N GLN A 230 4.35 -17.80 13.64
CA GLN A 230 5.55 -17.80 14.47
C GLN A 230 6.75 -18.45 13.77
N PHE A 231 7.94 -17.88 13.96
CA PHE A 231 9.18 -18.35 13.31
C PHE A 231 9.52 -19.82 13.65
N ARG A 232 9.21 -20.27 14.87
CA ARG A 232 9.41 -21.67 15.29
C ARG A 232 8.64 -22.69 14.44
N TYR A 233 7.57 -22.26 13.78
CA TYR A 233 6.74 -23.09 12.91
C TYR A 233 7.05 -22.91 11.42
N ARG A 234 8.07 -22.13 11.06
CA ARG A 234 8.44 -21.82 9.66
C ARG A 234 8.54 -23.05 8.75
N ASP A 235 9.04 -24.18 9.27
CA ASP A 235 9.26 -25.39 8.47
C ASP A 235 7.93 -26.12 8.15
N LYS A 236 6.85 -25.76 8.84
CA LYS A 236 5.48 -26.20 8.58
C LYS A 236 4.69 -25.22 7.71
N CYS A 237 5.27 -24.06 7.37
CA CYS A 237 4.58 -23.05 6.58
C CYS A 237 4.54 -23.44 5.11
N SER A 238 3.33 -23.69 4.59
CA SER A 238 3.06 -23.89 3.17
C SER A 238 2.76 -22.58 2.42
N ALA A 239 2.74 -21.43 3.12
CA ALA A 239 2.41 -20.13 2.55
C ALA A 239 3.56 -19.61 1.68
N LEU A 240 3.44 -19.81 0.37
CA LEU A 240 4.44 -19.43 -0.64
C LEU A 240 4.14 -18.07 -1.27
N MET A 241 5.23 -17.35 -1.57
CA MET A 241 5.21 -16.02 -2.17
C MET A 241 6.03 -15.99 -3.45
N GLU A 242 5.65 -15.13 -4.38
CA GLU A 242 6.28 -14.95 -5.69
C GLU A 242 6.45 -13.46 -6.03
N SER A 243 7.49 -13.17 -6.79
CA SER A 243 7.82 -11.88 -7.37
C SER A 243 8.52 -12.10 -8.73
N PRO A 244 8.19 -11.35 -9.79
CA PRO A 244 6.98 -10.55 -9.88
C PRO A 244 5.75 -11.43 -9.64
N SER A 245 4.65 -10.82 -9.25
CA SER A 245 3.39 -11.50 -9.01
C SER A 245 2.86 -12.13 -10.31
N ARG A 246 2.22 -13.31 -10.20
CA ARG A 246 1.52 -13.95 -11.32
C ARG A 246 0.52 -13.02 -11.96
N LEU A 247 -0.14 -12.22 -11.12
CA LEU A 247 -1.12 -11.25 -11.56
C LEU A 247 -0.52 -10.25 -12.56
N LYS A 248 0.69 -9.73 -12.29
CA LYS A 248 1.38 -8.86 -13.24
C LYS A 248 1.93 -9.62 -14.44
N HIS A 249 2.38 -10.86 -14.25
CA HIS A 249 2.83 -11.70 -15.35
C HIS A 249 1.74 -11.98 -16.37
N ASP A 250 0.60 -12.52 -15.92
CA ASP A 250 -0.54 -12.85 -16.77
C ASP A 250 -1.02 -11.57 -17.51
N PHE A 251 -0.97 -10.42 -16.85
CA PHE A 251 -1.26 -9.12 -17.49
C PHE A 251 -0.22 -8.74 -18.56
N SER A 252 1.08 -8.78 -18.23
CA SER A 252 2.17 -8.50 -19.18
C SER A 252 2.12 -9.41 -20.41
N MET A 253 1.86 -10.71 -20.22
CA MET A 253 1.76 -11.67 -21.32
C MET A 253 0.63 -11.31 -22.28
N LYS A 254 -0.55 -10.99 -21.74
CA LYS A 254 -1.69 -10.56 -22.55
C LYS A 254 -1.40 -9.27 -23.34
N CYS A 255 -0.79 -8.28 -22.70
CA CYS A 255 -0.45 -7.03 -23.39
C CYS A 255 0.55 -7.27 -24.53
N LEU A 256 1.55 -8.14 -24.35
CA LEU A 256 2.49 -8.51 -25.41
C LEU A 256 1.79 -9.24 -26.56
N GLU A 257 0.85 -10.14 -26.28
CA GLU A 257 0.05 -10.83 -27.30
C GLU A 257 -0.86 -9.87 -28.10
N GLU A 258 -1.47 -8.90 -27.41
CA GLU A 258 -2.29 -7.86 -28.03
C GLU A 258 -1.44 -6.96 -28.93
N ASP A 259 -0.27 -6.51 -28.45
CA ASP A 259 0.68 -5.70 -29.23
C ASP A 259 1.18 -6.49 -30.45
N ARG A 260 1.54 -7.77 -30.27
CA ARG A 260 1.92 -8.67 -31.36
C ARG A 260 0.83 -8.79 -32.43
N THR A 261 -0.42 -8.94 -32.01
CA THR A 261 -1.57 -9.09 -32.93
C THR A 261 -1.87 -7.78 -33.65
N ALA A 262 -1.78 -6.65 -32.95
CA ALA A 262 -1.97 -5.32 -33.51
C ALA A 262 -0.92 -5.02 -34.58
N HIS A 263 0.36 -5.28 -34.30
CA HIS A 263 1.46 -5.05 -35.26
C HIS A 263 1.39 -5.97 -36.49
N LYS A 264 0.95 -7.22 -36.34
CA LYS A 264 0.71 -8.12 -37.50
C LYS A 264 -0.43 -7.67 -38.41
N SER A 265 -1.37 -6.92 -37.88
CA SER A 265 -2.57 -6.48 -38.59
C SER A 265 -2.44 -5.04 -39.12
N ASP A 266 -1.29 -4.39 -38.93
CA ASP A 266 -1.07 -2.99 -39.35
C ASP A 266 -0.57 -2.92 -40.81
N PRO A 267 -1.43 -2.47 -41.76
CA PRO A 267 -1.09 -2.40 -43.17
C PRO A 267 -0.02 -1.35 -43.51
N ILE A 268 0.34 -0.48 -42.56
CA ILE A 268 1.39 0.55 -42.74
C ILE A 268 2.79 -0.03 -42.44
N LEU A 269 2.88 -1.00 -41.51
CA LEU A 269 4.15 -1.57 -41.06
C LEU A 269 4.56 -2.83 -41.84
N GLU A 270 3.63 -3.50 -42.53
CA GLU A 270 3.87 -4.73 -43.31
C GLU A 270 5.08 -4.70 -44.28
N PRO A 271 5.44 -3.57 -44.95
CA PRO A 271 6.55 -3.55 -45.89
C PRO A 271 7.94 -3.27 -45.28
N LEU A 272 8.06 -3.07 -43.97
CA LEU A 272 9.29 -2.55 -43.34
C LEU A 272 10.08 -3.68 -42.64
N PHE A 273 11.41 -3.71 -42.87
CA PHE A 273 12.35 -4.54 -42.10
C PHE A 273 12.19 -4.35 -40.57
N GLU A 274 11.74 -3.16 -40.15
CA GLU A 274 11.47 -2.80 -38.76
C GLU A 274 10.33 -3.61 -38.11
N LEU A 275 9.39 -4.17 -38.88
CA LEU A 275 8.30 -4.98 -38.33
C LEU A 275 8.77 -6.37 -37.89
N ALA A 276 9.70 -6.98 -38.65
CA ALA A 276 10.24 -8.29 -38.31
C ALA A 276 11.05 -8.21 -37.00
N ASP A 277 11.93 -7.21 -36.89
CA ASP A 277 12.73 -6.98 -35.68
C ASP A 277 11.84 -6.67 -34.45
N LEU A 278 10.76 -5.91 -34.63
CA LEU A 278 9.81 -5.61 -33.56
C LEU A 278 9.04 -6.86 -33.10
N LEU A 279 8.59 -7.69 -34.03
CA LEU A 279 7.90 -8.93 -33.69
C LEU A 279 8.84 -9.95 -33.02
N GLU A 280 10.12 -9.98 -33.44
CA GLU A 280 11.15 -10.80 -32.80
C GLU A 280 11.42 -10.34 -31.35
N ASP A 281 11.54 -9.03 -31.09
CA ASP A 281 11.68 -8.49 -29.73
C ASP A 281 10.45 -8.80 -28.84
N ILE A 282 9.24 -8.74 -29.39
CA ILE A 282 8.03 -9.14 -28.67
C ILE A 282 8.05 -10.64 -28.36
N ASP A 283 8.36 -11.49 -29.35
CA ASP A 283 8.41 -12.95 -29.18
C ASP A 283 9.52 -13.37 -28.19
N GLU A 284 10.69 -12.70 -28.20
CA GLU A 284 11.76 -12.88 -27.23
C GLU A 284 11.28 -12.53 -25.81
N LYS A 285 10.60 -11.39 -25.63
CA LYS A 285 10.04 -10.99 -24.33
C LYS A 285 9.01 -11.98 -23.80
N ILE A 286 8.14 -12.51 -24.67
CA ILE A 286 7.16 -13.54 -24.32
C ILE A 286 7.88 -14.78 -23.81
N THR A 287 8.89 -15.29 -24.55
CA THR A 287 9.68 -16.46 -24.16
C THR A 287 10.38 -16.25 -22.83
N ILE A 288 11.14 -15.16 -22.66
CA ILE A 288 11.88 -14.87 -21.42
C ILE A 288 10.93 -14.82 -20.21
N LYS A 289 9.77 -14.17 -20.36
CA LYS A 289 8.81 -14.04 -19.26
C LYS A 289 8.13 -15.37 -18.92
N ALA A 290 7.84 -16.20 -19.91
CA ALA A 290 7.30 -17.55 -19.70
C ALA A 290 8.31 -18.44 -18.98
N GLU A 291 9.53 -18.53 -19.52
CA GLU A 291 10.61 -19.36 -18.95
C GLU A 291 10.95 -18.98 -17.51
N PHE A 292 10.89 -17.68 -17.17
CA PHE A 292 11.15 -17.22 -15.80
C PHE A 292 10.20 -17.87 -14.78
N PHE A 293 8.93 -18.04 -15.14
CA PHE A 293 7.93 -18.64 -14.27
C PHE A 293 7.91 -20.17 -14.34
N GLU A 294 8.17 -20.75 -15.52
CA GLU A 294 8.30 -22.21 -15.68
C GLU A 294 9.50 -22.76 -14.91
N ASN A 295 10.60 -22.01 -14.86
CA ASN A 295 11.81 -22.36 -14.11
C ASN A 295 11.73 -22.00 -12.61
N HIS A 296 10.56 -21.64 -12.08
CA HIS A 296 10.37 -21.23 -10.69
C HIS A 296 11.27 -20.05 -10.25
N SER A 297 11.75 -19.24 -11.19
CA SER A 297 12.62 -18.09 -10.88
C SER A 297 11.87 -16.94 -10.21
N SER A 298 10.54 -17.01 -10.17
CA SER A 298 9.66 -16.08 -9.46
C SER A 298 9.59 -16.31 -7.96
N ASP A 299 10.04 -17.45 -7.44
CA ASP A 299 9.70 -17.85 -6.08
C ASP A 299 10.56 -17.09 -5.05
N VAL A 300 9.92 -16.31 -4.17
CA VAL A 300 10.59 -15.52 -3.11
C VAL A 300 10.80 -16.36 -1.84
N HIS A 301 10.18 -17.54 -1.77
CA HIS A 301 10.09 -18.47 -0.63
C HIS A 301 9.09 -18.05 0.46
N ARG A 302 8.86 -19.02 1.36
CA ARG A 302 7.77 -19.05 2.35
C ARG A 302 7.75 -17.87 3.32
N VAL A 303 6.56 -17.58 3.82
CA VAL A 303 6.38 -16.72 4.99
C VAL A 303 7.10 -17.36 6.19
N LEU A 304 8.00 -16.63 6.83
CA LEU A 304 8.70 -17.11 8.02
C LEU A 304 7.90 -16.81 9.29
N PHE A 305 7.38 -15.58 9.39
CA PHE A 305 6.58 -15.09 10.50
C PHE A 305 5.85 -13.80 10.10
N CYS A 306 4.71 -13.53 10.72
CA CYS A 306 3.89 -12.36 10.44
C CYS A 306 3.04 -11.94 11.63
N SER A 307 2.52 -10.72 11.57
CA SER A 307 1.76 -10.10 12.65
C SER A 307 0.32 -10.59 12.79
N GLY A 308 -0.28 -11.18 11.76
CA GLY A 308 -1.73 -11.36 11.72
C GLY A 308 -2.48 -10.02 11.70
N ASN A 309 -3.77 -10.02 12.06
CA ASN A 309 -4.58 -8.80 12.14
C ASN A 309 -4.45 -8.08 13.51
N ARG A 310 -3.34 -8.27 14.22
CA ARG A 310 -3.16 -7.78 15.59
C ARG A 310 -3.06 -6.26 15.65
N VAL A 311 -3.47 -5.72 16.79
CA VAL A 311 -3.29 -4.31 17.14
C VAL A 311 -2.25 -4.24 18.24
N GLY A 312 -1.21 -3.42 18.03
CA GLY A 312 -0.12 -3.26 18.98
C GLY A 312 -0.53 -2.51 20.24
N ARG A 313 0.37 -2.49 21.24
CA ARG A 313 0.13 -1.84 22.55
C ARG A 313 -0.22 -0.35 22.41
N ASP A 314 0.33 0.31 21.41
CA ASP A 314 0.10 1.73 21.11
C ASP A 314 -1.15 1.98 20.24
N ARG A 315 -2.02 0.97 20.12
CA ARG A 315 -3.19 0.91 19.23
C ARG A 315 -2.84 1.09 17.75
N ASN A 316 -1.63 0.76 17.31
CA ASN A 316 -1.28 0.73 15.89
C ASN A 316 -1.70 -0.60 15.26
N ALA A 317 -2.13 -0.58 14.00
CA ALA A 317 -2.30 -1.77 13.19
C ALA A 317 -0.90 -2.32 12.88
N LEU A 318 -0.62 -3.51 13.42
CA LEU A 318 0.61 -4.23 13.14
C LEU A 318 0.33 -5.08 11.91
N ASP A 319 0.74 -4.59 10.76
CA ASP A 319 0.52 -5.23 9.47
C ASP A 319 1.87 -5.48 8.80
N TRP A 320 2.53 -6.56 9.21
CA TRP A 320 3.86 -6.90 8.71
C TRP A 320 4.04 -8.42 8.54
N ALA A 321 4.83 -8.80 7.55
CA ALA A 321 5.25 -10.17 7.31
C ALA A 321 6.72 -10.20 6.88
N VAL A 322 7.43 -11.23 7.35
CA VAL A 322 8.83 -11.49 6.98
C VAL A 322 8.87 -12.76 6.16
N LEU A 323 9.44 -12.65 4.97
CA LEU A 323 9.57 -13.73 4.01
C LEU A 323 11.00 -14.27 4.02
N GLY A 324 11.13 -15.57 3.81
CA GLY A 324 12.42 -16.22 3.73
C GLY A 324 13.19 -15.77 2.51
N ILE A 325 14.50 -15.94 2.56
CA ILE A 325 15.31 -15.95 1.36
C ILE A 325 15.26 -17.37 0.82
N GLY A 326 15.08 -17.51 -0.49
CA GLY A 326 15.74 -18.63 -1.15
C GLY A 326 16.41 -18.19 -2.44
N ALA A 327 15.95 -18.60 -3.62
CA ALA A 327 16.68 -18.35 -4.88
C ALA A 327 16.93 -16.85 -5.15
N ARG A 328 16.11 -15.97 -4.57
CA ARG A 328 16.18 -14.52 -4.78
C ARG A 328 16.73 -13.81 -3.54
N ASN A 329 17.87 -13.15 -3.71
CA ASN A 329 18.45 -12.20 -2.77
C ASN A 329 18.57 -10.84 -3.47
N GLY A 330 18.77 -9.78 -2.72
CA GLY A 330 19.02 -8.46 -3.28
C GLY A 330 19.52 -7.49 -2.24
N GLN A 331 19.78 -6.26 -2.67
CA GLN A 331 20.31 -5.21 -1.80
C GLN A 331 19.22 -4.22 -1.42
N ASN A 332 19.45 -3.49 -0.33
CA ASN A 332 18.61 -2.39 0.11
C ASN A 332 18.82 -1.11 -0.72
N THR A 333 19.14 -1.23 -2.01
CA THR A 333 19.40 -0.10 -2.89
C THR A 333 18.16 0.22 -3.73
N LEU A 334 17.67 1.44 -3.60
CA LEU A 334 16.65 1.99 -4.49
C LEU A 334 17.30 2.27 -5.83
N LEU A 335 16.90 1.52 -6.84
CA LEU A 335 17.25 1.81 -8.22
C LEU A 335 16.07 2.51 -8.89
N PRO A 336 16.25 3.13 -10.07
CA PRO A 336 15.12 3.63 -10.81
C PRO A 336 14.25 2.40 -11.03
N GLY A 337 13.07 2.39 -10.38
CA GLY A 337 12.02 1.51 -10.84
C GLY A 337 11.90 1.79 -12.33
N VAL A 338 11.75 0.74 -13.14
CA VAL A 338 11.53 0.84 -14.57
C VAL A 338 10.23 1.63 -14.78
N LEU A 339 10.33 2.95 -14.72
CA LEU A 339 9.52 3.84 -15.52
C LEU A 339 9.99 3.57 -16.95
N PRO A 340 9.07 3.60 -17.93
CA PRO A 340 9.43 3.37 -19.33
C PRO A 340 10.67 4.22 -19.67
N PRO A 341 11.59 3.70 -20.50
CA PRO A 341 12.72 4.50 -20.96
C PRO A 341 12.14 5.75 -21.61
N GLY A 342 12.16 6.87 -20.88
CA GLY A 342 12.25 8.16 -21.52
C GLY A 342 13.57 8.18 -22.28
N PRO A 343 13.69 9.04 -23.31
CA PRO A 343 14.93 9.17 -24.07
C PRO A 343 16.13 9.30 -23.11
N PRO A 344 17.27 8.65 -23.46
CA PRO A 344 18.42 8.53 -22.57
C PRO A 344 18.87 9.93 -22.13
N GLY A 345 18.74 10.24 -20.84
CA GLY A 345 19.29 11.48 -20.29
C GLY A 345 18.45 12.27 -19.29
N PHE A 346 17.21 11.90 -18.95
CA PHE A 346 16.43 12.70 -18.00
C PHE A 346 15.69 11.90 -16.92
N LEU A 347 16.43 11.56 -15.85
CA LEU A 347 15.89 11.35 -14.50
C LEU A 347 15.52 12.70 -13.85
N ASN A 348 14.82 13.58 -14.58
CA ASN A 348 14.30 14.80 -13.99
C ASN A 348 13.00 14.46 -13.24
N CYS A 349 13.14 14.25 -11.93
CA CYS A 349 12.09 14.63 -11.00
C CYS A 349 11.43 15.94 -11.47
N ARG A 350 10.11 15.92 -11.69
CA ARG A 350 9.35 17.14 -12.03
C ARG A 350 9.22 18.13 -10.87
N CYS A 351 10.12 18.10 -9.90
CA CYS A 351 10.27 19.11 -8.85
C CYS A 351 10.91 20.40 -9.40
N GLY A 352 10.56 20.81 -10.63
CA GLY A 352 11.11 21.98 -11.31
C GLY A 352 12.64 21.92 -11.49
N ASN A 353 13.19 22.89 -12.21
CA ASN A 353 14.64 23.13 -12.24
C ASN A 353 15.15 23.76 -10.93
N GLY A 354 14.51 23.44 -9.79
CA GLY A 354 14.91 23.91 -8.48
C GLY A 354 16.01 23.00 -7.90
N PRO A 355 16.98 23.53 -7.14
CA PRO A 355 18.06 22.77 -6.51
C PRO A 355 17.62 21.77 -5.42
N SER A 356 16.34 21.41 -5.34
CA SER A 356 15.72 20.62 -4.26
C SER A 356 15.17 19.26 -4.73
N CYS A 357 15.59 18.77 -5.89
CA CYS A 357 15.30 17.41 -6.31
C CYS A 357 16.12 16.41 -5.49
N PHE A 358 15.46 15.63 -4.63
CA PHE A 358 16.13 14.50 -3.99
C PHE A 358 16.35 13.40 -5.05
N GLN A 359 17.62 13.17 -5.42
CA GLN A 359 17.99 12.05 -6.30
C GLN A 359 17.87 10.74 -5.51
N VAL A 360 16.79 10.01 -5.75
CA VAL A 360 16.51 8.75 -5.04
C VAL A 360 17.23 7.55 -5.67
N ASN A 361 17.79 7.73 -6.86
CA ASN A 361 18.53 6.69 -7.56
C ASN A 361 19.84 6.35 -6.82
N GLY A 362 20.04 5.08 -6.50
CA GLY A 362 21.21 4.57 -5.78
C GLY A 362 21.13 4.79 -4.26
N VAL A 363 20.01 5.28 -3.72
CA VAL A 363 19.87 5.44 -2.27
C VAL A 363 19.84 4.09 -1.60
N LYS A 364 20.82 3.83 -0.74
CA LYS A 364 20.87 2.66 0.14
C LYS A 364 19.99 2.92 1.36
N LEU A 365 18.94 2.11 1.51
CA LEU A 365 18.09 2.09 2.69
C LEU A 365 18.92 1.59 3.88
N LYS A 366 18.83 2.33 4.97
CA LYS A 366 19.57 2.05 6.21
C LYS A 366 18.66 2.08 7.42
N GLY A 367 19.14 1.50 8.52
CA GLY A 367 18.43 1.53 9.79
C GLY A 367 18.16 2.95 10.29
N PRO A 368 17.12 3.14 11.11
CA PRO A 368 16.88 4.42 11.76
C PRO A 368 18.06 4.78 12.68
N SER A 369 18.41 6.07 12.75
CA SER A 369 19.43 6.54 13.70
C SER A 369 18.88 6.47 15.13
N PRO A 370 19.72 6.19 16.14
CA PRO A 370 19.28 6.19 17.53
C PRO A 370 18.56 7.49 17.92
N GLY A 371 17.34 7.38 18.44
CA GLY A 371 16.52 8.53 18.85
C GLY A 371 15.82 9.29 17.72
N LEU A 372 16.13 8.99 16.45
CA LEU A 372 15.48 9.62 15.29
C LEU A 372 14.47 8.65 14.69
N THR A 373 13.25 8.71 15.23
CA THR A 373 12.12 7.93 14.71
C THR A 373 11.03 8.84 14.17
N ILE A 374 10.05 8.28 13.46
CA ILE A 374 8.90 9.06 12.95
C ILE A 374 8.17 9.82 14.07
N ARG A 375 8.24 9.33 15.32
CA ARG A 375 7.64 9.97 16.51
C ARG A 375 8.32 11.28 16.89
N SER A 376 9.62 11.40 16.59
CA SER A 376 10.44 12.58 16.86
C SER A 376 10.44 13.60 15.74
N MET A 377 9.90 13.25 14.57
CA MET A 377 9.94 14.10 13.38
C MET A 377 9.05 15.33 13.50
N GLU A 378 9.47 16.42 12.87
CA GLU A 378 8.71 17.66 12.83
C GLU A 378 7.55 17.57 11.84
N GLN A 379 6.46 18.27 12.15
CA GLN A 379 5.31 18.40 11.24
C GLN A 379 5.77 18.94 9.87
N GLY A 380 5.39 18.24 8.79
CA GLY A 380 5.71 18.66 7.43
C GLY A 380 7.07 18.16 6.91
N THR A 381 7.80 17.37 7.70
CA THR A 381 9.00 16.64 7.25
C THR A 381 8.70 15.89 5.96
N GLN A 382 9.60 15.99 4.98
CA GLN A 382 9.44 15.33 3.69
C GLN A 382 9.88 13.87 3.83
N LEU A 383 9.05 12.97 3.33
CA LEU A 383 9.30 11.53 3.32
C LEU A 383 9.06 10.97 1.93
N TRP A 384 9.73 9.86 1.63
CA TRP A 384 9.66 9.17 0.34
C TRP A 384 9.30 7.70 0.55
N LYS A 385 8.78 7.08 -0.52
CA LYS A 385 8.57 5.63 -0.56
C LYS A 385 8.78 5.11 -1.98
N GLY A 386 9.34 3.90 -2.11
CA GLY A 386 9.42 3.17 -3.37
C GLY A 386 8.33 2.11 -3.42
N GLY A 387 7.33 2.29 -4.29
CA GLY A 387 6.18 1.38 -4.42
C GLY A 387 6.10 0.75 -5.80
N SER A 388 5.58 -0.47 -5.88
CA SER A 388 5.51 -1.23 -7.14
C SER A 388 4.48 -0.68 -8.14
N SER A 389 3.55 0.15 -7.66
CA SER A 389 2.51 0.79 -8.48
C SER A 389 2.81 2.25 -8.76
N THR A 390 3.22 3.06 -7.79
CA THR A 390 3.46 4.50 -8.05
C THR A 390 4.94 4.83 -8.23
N GLY A 391 5.84 3.86 -8.05
CA GLY A 391 7.28 4.10 -8.07
C GLY A 391 7.70 4.91 -6.86
N ILE A 392 8.69 5.78 -7.05
CA ILE A 392 9.16 6.70 -6.03
C ILE A 392 8.22 7.92 -5.96
N THR A 393 7.66 8.16 -4.78
CA THR A 393 6.79 9.31 -4.50
C THR A 393 7.23 10.02 -3.24
N GLN A 394 6.77 11.26 -3.08
CA GLN A 394 7.11 12.14 -1.96
C GLN A 394 5.83 12.61 -1.25
N GLY A 395 5.89 12.69 0.07
CA GLY A 395 4.80 13.14 0.92
C GLY A 395 5.29 13.96 2.10
N LYS A 396 4.36 14.66 2.74
CA LYS A 396 4.60 15.44 3.96
C LYS A 396 4.06 14.70 5.16
N PHE A 397 4.94 14.43 6.11
CA PHE A 397 4.61 13.82 7.38
C PHE A 397 3.69 14.72 8.21
N SER A 398 2.76 14.10 8.93
CA SER A 398 1.98 14.77 9.97
C SER A 398 2.13 14.07 11.30
N ARG A 399 2.48 14.87 12.32
CA ARG A 399 2.67 14.37 13.68
C ARG A 399 1.36 14.10 14.43
N TYR A 400 0.23 14.51 13.85
CA TYR A 400 -1.10 14.28 14.40
C TYR A 400 -1.61 12.90 13.97
N ARG A 401 -1.43 11.90 14.84
CA ARG A 401 -1.90 10.52 14.59
C ARG A 401 -3.40 10.49 14.30
N SER A 402 -3.78 9.84 13.21
CA SER A 402 -5.16 9.61 12.84
C SER A 402 -5.71 8.37 13.53
N LEU A 403 -6.99 8.40 13.88
CA LEU A 403 -7.72 7.17 14.19
C LEU A 403 -8.26 6.62 12.87
N CYS A 404 -8.02 5.36 12.54
CA CYS A 404 -8.56 4.75 11.33
C CYS A 404 -8.95 3.29 11.56
N ARG A 405 -9.92 2.81 10.78
CA ARG A 405 -10.37 1.43 10.82
C ARG A 405 -9.47 0.56 9.93
N ALA A 406 -8.94 -0.49 10.53
CA ALA A 406 -8.08 -1.50 9.92
C ALA A 406 -8.63 -2.89 10.25
N GLU A 407 -9.03 -3.67 9.25
CA GLU A 407 -9.59 -5.03 9.42
C GLU A 407 -10.64 -5.14 10.54
N GLY A 408 -11.62 -4.22 10.50
CA GLY A 408 -12.70 -4.15 11.49
C GLY A 408 -12.32 -3.52 12.85
N ARG A 409 -11.03 -3.32 13.13
CA ARG A 409 -10.50 -2.76 14.39
C ARG A 409 -10.11 -1.29 14.23
N MET A 410 -10.17 -0.51 15.31
CA MET A 410 -9.70 0.88 15.29
C MET A 410 -8.21 0.93 15.65
N SER A 411 -7.45 1.68 14.86
CA SER A 411 -6.01 1.84 14.97
C SER A 411 -5.60 3.31 14.94
N LEU A 412 -4.42 3.61 15.48
CA LEU A 412 -3.83 4.94 15.53
C LEU A 412 -2.59 4.96 14.66
N GLU A 413 -2.68 5.64 13.53
CA GLU A 413 -1.67 5.61 12.48
C GLU A 413 -1.08 6.99 12.21
N TRP A 414 0.12 7.02 11.62
CA TRP A 414 0.80 8.25 11.24
C TRP A 414 0.46 8.62 9.79
N PRO A 415 -0.23 9.73 9.54
CA PRO A 415 -0.59 10.12 8.19
C PRO A 415 0.56 10.82 7.46
N ILE A 416 0.76 10.44 6.20
CA ILE A 416 1.60 11.12 5.22
C ILE A 416 0.69 11.66 4.13
N PHE A 417 0.65 12.98 4.00
CA PHE A 417 -0.16 13.66 2.99
C PHE A 417 0.62 13.79 1.69
N GLY A 418 -0.05 13.62 0.55
CA GLY A 418 0.58 13.79 -0.75
C GLY A 418 1.22 15.18 -0.92
N GLY A 419 2.49 15.20 -1.32
CA GLY A 419 3.27 16.40 -1.63
C GLY A 419 3.66 16.43 -3.11
N GLY A 420 4.22 17.56 -3.59
CA GLY A 420 4.69 17.69 -4.97
C GLY A 420 5.64 16.55 -5.39
N ILE A 421 5.58 16.19 -6.66
CA ILE A 421 6.00 14.88 -7.15
C ILE A 421 7.48 14.86 -7.58
N CYS A 422 8.19 13.82 -7.14
CA CYS A 422 9.43 13.35 -7.76
C CYS A 422 9.19 12.23 -8.80
N SER A 423 8.27 12.42 -9.74
CA SER A 423 7.99 11.44 -10.80
C SER A 423 8.34 12.02 -12.15
N VAL A 424 8.94 11.16 -12.97
CA VAL A 424 9.13 11.39 -14.38
C VAL A 424 7.78 11.13 -15.06
N GLY A 425 7.23 12.12 -15.75
CA GLY A 425 6.04 11.96 -16.61
C GLY A 425 4.65 12.20 -15.98
N GLY A 426 4.53 12.35 -14.65
CA GLY A 426 3.22 12.55 -13.99
C GLY A 426 2.77 14.00 -13.85
N SER A 427 1.45 14.26 -13.89
CA SER A 427 0.85 15.56 -13.50
C SER A 427 1.13 15.85 -12.02
N PRO A 428 1.32 17.12 -11.59
CA PRO A 428 1.70 17.53 -10.23
C PRO A 428 0.72 17.17 -9.07
N ASP A 429 -0.33 16.40 -9.35
CA ASP A 429 -1.46 16.09 -8.45
C ASP A 429 -1.59 14.61 -8.04
N LYS A 430 -0.54 13.79 -8.19
CA LYS A 430 -0.58 12.39 -7.75
C LYS A 430 -0.43 12.23 -6.23
N SER A 431 -1.15 11.24 -5.71
CA SER A 431 -1.13 10.79 -4.32
C SER A 431 0.24 10.29 -3.87
N PHE A 432 0.51 10.31 -2.56
CA PHE A 432 1.72 9.70 -1.99
C PHE A 432 1.78 8.19 -2.26
N ALA A 433 0.64 7.49 -2.19
CA ALA A 433 0.56 6.06 -2.45
C ALA A 433 -0.77 5.71 -3.11
N ASP A 434 -0.77 4.58 -3.82
CA ASP A 434 -1.95 3.99 -4.44
C ASP A 434 -1.99 2.47 -4.26
N ALA A 435 -3.04 1.82 -4.77
CA ALA A 435 -3.17 0.36 -4.78
C ALA A 435 -1.94 -0.30 -5.42
N GLY A 436 -1.34 -1.24 -4.70
CA GLY A 436 -0.10 -1.96 -5.01
C GLY A 436 1.12 -1.45 -4.26
N ASP A 437 1.05 -0.26 -3.64
CA ASP A 437 2.16 0.27 -2.86
C ASP A 437 2.21 -0.25 -1.41
N GLY A 438 1.19 -0.98 -0.95
CA GLY A 438 1.16 -1.57 0.39
C GLY A 438 2.45 -2.36 0.65
N GLY A 439 3.10 -2.11 1.79
CA GLY A 439 4.31 -2.80 2.22
C GLY A 439 5.58 -2.06 1.84
N ALA A 440 5.49 -0.96 1.07
CA ALA A 440 6.65 -0.12 0.77
C ALA A 440 7.31 0.42 2.04
N ALA A 441 8.64 0.39 2.07
CA ALA A 441 9.41 1.11 3.08
C ALA A 441 9.28 2.62 2.84
N VAL A 442 9.00 3.36 3.90
CA VAL A 442 9.00 4.81 3.93
C VAL A 442 10.30 5.27 4.56
N PHE A 443 10.96 6.24 3.92
CA PHE A 443 12.29 6.69 4.30
C PHE A 443 12.43 8.22 4.19
N ASP A 444 13.43 8.75 4.86
CA ASP A 444 13.77 10.18 4.83
C ASP A 444 14.83 10.53 3.77
N SER A 445 15.28 11.79 3.76
CA SER A 445 16.26 12.28 2.78
C SER A 445 17.66 11.69 2.95
N GLU A 446 17.90 10.87 3.96
CA GLU A 446 19.17 10.17 4.16
C GLU A 446 19.07 8.68 3.85
N GLY A 447 17.91 8.20 3.38
CA GLY A 447 17.64 6.78 3.17
C GLY A 447 17.35 6.01 4.47
N ARG A 448 17.16 6.68 5.61
CA ARG A 448 16.80 5.99 6.85
C ARG A 448 15.35 5.54 6.76
N VAL A 449 15.09 4.25 6.96
CA VAL A 449 13.72 3.73 7.00
C VAL A 449 13.05 4.21 8.29
N VAL A 450 11.87 4.81 8.15
CA VAL A 450 11.10 5.39 9.27
C VAL A 450 9.79 4.65 9.52
N GLY A 451 9.32 3.88 8.54
CA GLY A 451 8.09 3.11 8.69
C GLY A 451 7.72 2.25 7.51
N LEU A 452 6.65 1.49 7.70
CA LEU A 452 6.06 0.58 6.72
C LEU A 452 4.71 1.14 6.28
N LEU A 453 4.53 1.34 4.98
CA LEU A 453 3.27 1.78 4.39
C LEU A 453 2.22 0.66 4.52
N THR A 454 1.01 0.97 5.00
CA THR A 454 -0.05 -0.04 5.18
C THR A 454 -1.26 0.22 4.29
N ARG A 455 -1.91 1.36 4.50
CA ARG A 455 -3.20 1.70 3.88
C ARG A 455 -3.31 3.23 3.72
N GLY A 456 -4.41 3.73 3.21
CA GLY A 456 -4.62 5.17 3.14
C GLY A 456 -6.06 5.56 2.88
N GLN A 457 -6.28 6.84 2.61
CA GLN A 457 -7.60 7.36 2.31
C GLN A 457 -7.51 8.59 1.42
N LYS A 458 -8.56 8.81 0.62
CA LYS A 458 -8.71 10.01 -0.20
C LYS A 458 -10.04 10.67 0.17
N ALA A 459 -9.97 11.90 0.66
CA ALA A 459 -11.18 12.69 0.90
C ALA A 459 -11.80 13.10 -0.46
N TRP A 460 -13.12 13.23 -0.54
CA TRP A 460 -13.83 13.46 -1.81
C TRP A 460 -13.31 14.68 -2.61
N ARG A 461 -12.94 15.76 -1.90
CA ARG A 461 -12.43 17.02 -2.51
C ARG A 461 -10.90 17.10 -2.58
N ASP A 462 -10.20 16.09 -2.08
CA ASP A 462 -8.75 16.04 -2.08
C ASP A 462 -8.25 15.13 -3.21
N ALA A 463 -7.54 15.69 -4.19
CA ALA A 463 -6.98 14.92 -5.29
C ALA A 463 -5.84 13.98 -4.83
N LYS A 464 -5.13 14.32 -3.75
CA LYS A 464 -3.86 13.70 -3.33
C LYS A 464 -4.03 12.65 -2.24
N GLY A 465 -5.03 12.82 -1.37
CA GLY A 465 -5.26 11.92 -0.25
C GLY A 465 -4.05 11.84 0.70
N TYR A 466 -4.10 10.83 1.56
CA TYR A 466 -3.06 10.55 2.54
C TYR A 466 -2.92 9.05 2.76
N ALA A 467 -1.71 8.67 3.11
CA ALA A 467 -1.36 7.30 3.45
C ALA A 467 -1.06 7.18 4.94
N PHE A 468 -1.16 5.96 5.46
CA PHE A 468 -0.84 5.62 6.83
C PHE A 468 0.41 4.75 6.89
N VAL A 469 1.22 5.04 7.90
CA VAL A 469 2.51 4.39 8.10
C VAL A 469 2.60 3.89 9.53
N THR A 470 2.97 2.62 9.67
CA THR A 470 3.37 2.04 10.95
C THR A 470 4.86 2.33 11.18
N PRO A 471 5.25 2.91 12.33
CA PRO A 471 6.66 3.16 12.62
C PRO A 471 7.51 1.90 12.54
N ILE A 472 8.71 1.96 11.96
CA ILE A 472 9.53 0.77 11.74
C ILE A 472 10.02 0.19 13.08
N GLU A 473 10.24 1.04 14.08
CA GLU A 473 10.60 0.62 15.43
C GLU A 473 9.49 -0.19 16.10
N ASP A 474 8.22 0.11 15.81
CA ASP A 474 7.09 -0.64 16.36
C ASP A 474 6.98 -2.00 15.68
N VAL A 475 7.27 -2.07 14.37
CA VAL A 475 7.35 -3.32 13.62
C VAL A 475 8.45 -4.21 14.19
N PHE A 476 9.66 -3.69 14.37
CA PHE A 476 10.78 -4.47 14.92
C PHE A 476 10.54 -4.91 16.36
N LYS A 477 9.97 -4.03 17.17
CA LYS A 477 9.55 -4.36 18.54
C LYS A 477 8.51 -5.47 18.55
N ASP A 478 7.50 -5.41 17.68
CA ASP A 478 6.48 -6.44 17.60
C ASP A 478 7.03 -7.76 17.09
N ILE A 479 7.98 -7.77 16.14
CA ILE A 479 8.68 -9.00 15.72
C ILE A 479 9.32 -9.70 16.94
N ILE A 480 10.06 -8.94 17.75
CA ILE A 480 10.75 -9.48 18.93
C ILE A 480 9.74 -9.94 20.00
N ASP A 481 8.78 -9.08 20.35
CA ASP A 481 7.80 -9.34 21.41
C ASP A 481 6.89 -10.54 21.05
N SER A 482 6.49 -10.63 19.78
CA SER A 482 5.55 -11.63 19.29
C SER A 482 6.13 -13.02 19.13
N THR A 483 7.45 -13.13 18.97
CA THR A 483 8.15 -14.42 18.81
C THR A 483 8.53 -15.05 20.15
N GLU A 484 8.05 -14.49 21.27
CA GLU A 484 8.33 -14.92 22.65
C GLU A 484 9.86 -15.04 22.90
N GLY A 485 10.62 -14.18 22.22
CA GLY A 485 12.07 -14.08 22.24
C GLY A 485 12.81 -15.17 21.46
N ASP A 486 12.17 -15.91 20.55
CA ASP A 486 12.88 -16.72 19.56
C ASP A 486 13.75 -15.83 18.67
N ILE A 487 13.26 -14.62 18.34
CA ILE A 487 14.02 -13.54 17.72
C ILE A 487 14.47 -12.55 18.80
N GLN A 488 15.77 -12.22 18.82
CA GLN A 488 16.37 -11.36 19.86
C GLN A 488 16.68 -9.95 19.36
N ALA A 489 16.97 -9.80 18.07
CA ALA A 489 17.29 -8.51 17.46
C ALA A 489 16.83 -8.48 16.01
N VAL A 490 16.48 -7.29 15.52
CA VAL A 490 16.08 -7.03 14.14
C VAL A 490 16.69 -5.70 13.69
N ARG A 491 17.17 -5.64 12.46
CA ARG A 491 17.68 -4.41 11.82
C ARG A 491 17.38 -4.38 10.34
N ILE A 492 17.46 -3.21 9.72
CA ILE A 492 17.53 -3.09 8.26
C ILE A 492 18.83 -3.77 7.81
N ALA A 493 18.76 -4.62 6.79
CA ALA A 493 19.93 -5.35 6.32
C ALA A 493 21.02 -4.39 5.82
N GLU A 494 22.23 -4.59 6.32
CA GLU A 494 23.44 -3.92 5.86
C GLU A 494 24.06 -4.79 4.77
N ASP A 495 23.98 -4.36 3.50
CA ASP A 495 24.53 -5.19 2.39
C ASP A 495 25.99 -5.58 2.56
#